data_AF-A0A396ZUP4-F1
#
_entry.id   AF-A0A396ZUP4-F1
#
_cell.length_a   1.000
_cell.length_b   1.000
_cell.length_c   1.000
_cell.angle_alpha   90.00
_cell.angle_beta   90.00
_cell.angle_gamma   90.00
#
_symmetry.space_group_name_H-M   'P 1'
#
loop_
_entity.id
_entity.type
_entity.pdbx_description
1 polymer ?
#
loop_
_entity_poly.entity_id
_entity_poly.type
_entity_poly.pdbx_seq_one_letter_code
_entity_poly.pdbx_strand_id
1 'polypeptide(L)'
;MSPAPRSTRELTPGMKMEVVFALQDAIHNGKLAHGSIQATAIRCQVGRATVRKIWRDFKSGSMASKKKGRVGPKPRHTPAEVTEIVRSVPARDRSTMRDMASSTGISVSTLCRHLKSGTINRRSSRLKPLLTDSNKFERLAFCRAHVNIQLDAMNDYLSTPGSSPGRVEPFPEN
;
A
#
# COMPACT_ATOMS: atom_id res chain seq x y z
N MET A 1 -3.40 11.47 -42.69
CA MET A 1 -3.03 10.05 -42.79
C MET A 1 -2.66 9.56 -41.39
N SER A 2 -3.43 8.64 -40.82
CA SER A 2 -3.09 8.04 -39.52
C SER A 2 -1.94 7.06 -39.69
N PRO A 3 -0.91 7.07 -38.81
CA PRO A 3 0.22 6.16 -38.93
C PRO A 3 -0.22 4.71 -38.71
N ALA A 4 0.34 3.79 -39.50
CA ALA A 4 0.06 2.37 -39.39
C ALA A 4 0.38 1.83 -37.98
N PRO A 5 -0.45 0.96 -37.40
CA PRO A 5 -0.25 0.47 -36.05
C PRO A 5 1.06 -0.33 -35.95
N ARG A 6 1.90 0.01 -34.97
CA ARG A 6 3.12 -0.74 -34.66
C ARG A 6 2.76 -2.15 -34.21
N SER A 7 3.43 -3.16 -34.76
CA SER A 7 3.31 -4.55 -34.31
C SER A 7 3.80 -4.66 -32.86
N THR A 8 2.86 -4.81 -31.93
CA THR A 8 3.14 -5.04 -30.51
C THR A 8 3.08 -6.54 -30.22
N ARG A 9 3.94 -7.02 -29.31
CA ARG A 9 3.95 -8.42 -28.87
C ARG A 9 2.59 -8.91 -28.36
N GLU A 10 1.77 -8.01 -27.83
CA GLU A 10 0.42 -8.31 -27.34
C GLU A 10 -0.64 -7.75 -28.29
N LEU A 11 -1.72 -8.52 -28.50
CA LEU A 11 -2.89 -8.02 -29.20
C LEU A 11 -3.59 -6.95 -28.36
N THR A 12 -3.97 -5.86 -29.04
CA THR A 12 -4.75 -4.79 -28.43
C THR A 12 -6.13 -5.31 -28.00
N PRO A 13 -6.79 -4.69 -27.00
CA PRO A 13 -8.15 -5.06 -26.61
C PRO A 13 -9.13 -5.03 -27.79
N GLY A 14 -9.01 -4.04 -28.68
CA GLY A 14 -9.83 -3.92 -29.88
C GLY A 14 -9.70 -5.12 -30.81
N MET A 15 -8.47 -5.55 -31.14
CA MET A 15 -8.25 -6.74 -31.98
C MET A 15 -8.77 -8.02 -31.33
N LYS A 16 -8.67 -8.15 -30.01
CA LYS A 16 -9.26 -9.30 -29.30
C LYS A 16 -10.78 -9.31 -29.43
N MET A 17 -11.43 -8.15 -29.34
CA MET A 17 -12.88 -8.03 -29.53
C MET A 17 -13.29 -8.31 -30.97
N GLU A 18 -12.52 -7.87 -31.96
CA GLU A 18 -12.77 -8.18 -33.37
C GLU A 18 -12.76 -9.71 -33.62
N VAL A 19 -11.80 -10.42 -33.04
CA VAL A 19 -11.76 -11.88 -33.08
C VAL A 19 -12.99 -12.51 -32.42
N VAL A 20 -13.46 -11.95 -31.30
CA VAL A 20 -14.66 -12.43 -30.61
C VAL A 20 -15.91 -12.23 -31.47
N PHE A 21 -16.11 -11.04 -32.04
CA PHE A 21 -17.26 -10.76 -32.90
C PHE A 21 -17.26 -11.67 -34.13
N ALA A 22 -16.12 -11.82 -34.80
CA ALA A 22 -16.01 -12.73 -35.95
C ALA A 22 -16.33 -14.19 -35.62
N LEU A 23 -16.08 -14.63 -34.38
CA LEU A 23 -16.45 -15.98 -33.92
C LEU A 23 -17.92 -16.06 -33.49
N GLN A 24 -18.49 -14.99 -32.93
CA GLN A 24 -19.92 -14.92 -32.62
C GLN A 24 -20.78 -14.97 -33.88
N ASP A 25 -20.38 -14.25 -34.93
CA ASP A 25 -21.06 -14.25 -36.24
C ASP A 25 -21.05 -15.65 -36.89
N ALA A 26 -20.05 -16.47 -36.56
CA ALA A 26 -19.89 -17.84 -37.08
C ALA A 26 -20.59 -18.93 -36.23
N ILE A 27 -21.42 -18.53 -35.25
CA ILE A 27 -22.23 -19.45 -34.46
C ILE A 27 -23.50 -19.80 -35.22
N HIS A 28 -23.72 -21.09 -35.44
CA HIS A 28 -24.96 -21.62 -35.98
C HIS A 28 -25.49 -22.70 -35.03
N ASN A 29 -26.79 -22.64 -34.69
CA ASN A 29 -27.45 -23.56 -33.75
C ASN A 29 -26.72 -23.68 -32.39
N GLY A 30 -26.23 -22.56 -31.87
CA GLY A 30 -25.51 -22.49 -30.59
C GLY A 30 -24.12 -23.13 -30.60
N LYS A 31 -23.63 -23.59 -31.76
CA LYS A 31 -22.30 -24.19 -31.92
C LYS A 31 -21.48 -23.37 -32.90
N LEU A 32 -20.18 -23.32 -32.62
CA LEU A 32 -19.24 -22.67 -33.52
C LEU A 32 -19.01 -23.55 -34.75
N ALA A 33 -19.22 -23.01 -35.95
CA ALA A 33 -19.07 -23.75 -37.20
C ALA A 33 -17.65 -24.35 -37.33
N HIS A 34 -17.54 -25.52 -37.97
CA HIS A 34 -16.25 -26.14 -38.24
C HIS A 34 -15.38 -25.21 -39.12
N GLY A 35 -14.08 -25.14 -38.83
CA GLY A 35 -13.15 -24.29 -39.59
C GLY A 35 -13.22 -22.78 -39.29
N SER A 36 -14.26 -22.29 -38.61
CA SER A 36 -14.41 -20.87 -38.23
C SER A 36 -13.18 -20.30 -37.53
N ILE A 37 -12.57 -21.03 -36.59
CA ILE A 37 -11.34 -20.60 -35.90
C ILE A 37 -10.19 -20.34 -36.89
N GLN A 38 -10.06 -21.18 -37.91
CA GLN A 38 -9.04 -21.02 -38.95
C GLN A 38 -9.38 -19.84 -39.88
N ALA A 39 -10.66 -19.69 -40.25
CA ALA A 39 -11.12 -18.57 -41.06
C ALA A 39 -10.89 -17.22 -40.35
N THR A 40 -11.24 -17.12 -39.06
CA THR A 40 -10.99 -15.93 -38.24
C THR A 40 -9.49 -15.67 -38.06
N ALA A 41 -8.68 -16.71 -37.90
CA ALA A 41 -7.22 -16.58 -37.82
C ALA A 41 -6.64 -15.93 -39.08
N ILE A 42 -7.08 -16.35 -40.26
CA ILE A 42 -6.67 -15.77 -41.55
C ILE A 42 -7.18 -14.33 -41.66
N ARG A 43 -8.47 -14.08 -41.38
CA ARG A 43 -9.10 -12.75 -41.45
C ARG A 43 -8.40 -11.72 -40.56
N CYS A 44 -8.14 -12.07 -39.31
CA CYS A 44 -7.53 -11.17 -38.34
C CYS A 44 -5.99 -11.19 -38.37
N GLN A 45 -5.37 -12.03 -39.20
CA GLN A 45 -3.92 -12.26 -39.25
C GLN A 45 -3.32 -12.64 -37.88
N VAL A 46 -4.05 -13.47 -37.13
CA VAL A 46 -3.67 -13.93 -35.79
C VAL A 46 -3.49 -15.45 -35.82
N GLY A 47 -2.47 -15.98 -35.15
CA GLY A 47 -2.27 -17.43 -35.06
C GLY A 47 -3.50 -18.19 -34.51
N ARG A 48 -3.85 -19.33 -35.13
CA ARG A 48 -5.01 -20.18 -34.76
C ARG A 48 -5.06 -20.51 -33.26
N ALA A 49 -3.91 -20.77 -32.64
CA ALA A 49 -3.82 -21.05 -31.20
C ALA A 49 -4.24 -19.85 -30.34
N THR A 50 -3.89 -18.64 -30.76
CA THR A 50 -4.27 -17.38 -30.10
C THR A 50 -5.78 -17.13 -30.23
N VAL A 51 -6.36 -17.34 -31.41
CA VAL A 51 -7.82 -17.25 -31.62
C VAL A 51 -8.56 -18.22 -30.69
N ARG A 52 -8.13 -19.48 -30.62
CA ARG A 52 -8.71 -20.49 -29.71
C ARG A 52 -8.60 -20.06 -28.25
N LYS A 53 -7.47 -19.47 -27.84
CA LYS A 53 -7.27 -18.96 -26.49
C LYS A 53 -8.19 -17.79 -26.18
N ILE A 54 -8.29 -16.81 -27.08
CA ILE A 54 -9.19 -15.65 -26.94
C ILE A 54 -10.62 -16.12 -26.77
N TRP A 55 -11.08 -17.06 -27.61
CA TRP A 55 -12.43 -17.62 -27.49
C TRP A 55 -12.69 -18.30 -26.13
N ARG A 56 -11.71 -19.05 -25.63
CA ARG A 56 -11.78 -19.68 -24.30
C ARG A 56 -11.84 -18.62 -23.19
N ASP A 57 -10.96 -17.63 -23.24
CA ASP A 57 -10.86 -16.55 -22.25
C ASP A 57 -12.15 -15.71 -22.24
N PHE A 58 -12.72 -15.42 -23.42
CA PHE A 58 -14.02 -14.76 -23.59
C PHE A 58 -15.15 -15.55 -22.93
N LYS A 59 -15.28 -16.85 -23.25
CA LYS A 59 -16.31 -17.71 -22.62
C LYS A 59 -16.14 -17.84 -21.11
N SER A 60 -14.93 -17.70 -20.60
CA SER A 60 -14.66 -17.68 -19.15
C SER A 60 -14.93 -16.33 -18.48
N GLY A 61 -15.29 -15.29 -19.25
CA GLY A 61 -15.62 -13.96 -18.75
C GLY A 61 -14.43 -13.04 -18.50
N SER A 62 -13.20 -13.41 -18.88
CA SER A 62 -12.01 -12.58 -18.62
C SER A 62 -10.95 -12.68 -19.72
N MET A 63 -10.84 -11.62 -20.54
CA MET A 63 -9.78 -11.46 -21.55
C MET A 63 -8.67 -10.47 -21.15
N ALA A 64 -8.77 -9.91 -19.94
CA ALA A 64 -7.81 -8.96 -19.42
C ALA A 64 -6.43 -9.63 -19.25
N SER A 65 -5.37 -8.83 -19.38
CA SER A 65 -4.02 -9.34 -19.17
C SER A 65 -3.80 -9.76 -17.73
N LYS A 66 -3.46 -11.03 -17.51
CA LYS A 66 -3.10 -11.59 -16.19
C LYS A 66 -1.67 -11.23 -15.76
N LYS A 67 -0.94 -10.43 -16.55
CA LYS A 67 0.47 -10.08 -16.27
C LYS A 67 0.60 -9.11 -15.10
N LYS A 68 -0.35 -8.19 -14.92
CA LYS A 68 -0.31 -7.19 -13.84
C LYS A 68 -0.17 -7.91 -12.49
N GLY A 69 0.89 -7.58 -11.75
CA GLY A 69 1.22 -8.21 -10.46
C GLY A 69 1.86 -9.60 -10.52
N ARG A 70 1.90 -10.27 -11.68
CA ARG A 70 2.60 -11.57 -11.86
C ARG A 70 4.01 -11.42 -12.44
N VAL A 71 4.24 -10.35 -13.19
CA VAL A 71 5.52 -10.07 -13.85
C VAL A 71 6.27 -8.98 -13.10
N GLY A 72 7.59 -9.03 -13.20
CA GLY A 72 8.51 -8.10 -12.55
C GLY A 72 9.19 -8.68 -11.29
N PRO A 73 10.16 -7.96 -10.73
CA PRO A 73 10.83 -8.38 -9.51
C PRO A 73 9.86 -8.48 -8.34
N LYS A 74 10.00 -9.54 -7.52
CA LYS A 74 9.25 -9.64 -6.27
C LYS A 74 9.75 -8.59 -5.28
N PRO A 75 8.86 -7.96 -4.49
CA PRO A 75 9.28 -7.06 -3.42
C PRO A 75 10.20 -7.80 -2.44
N ARG A 76 11.31 -7.16 -2.07
CA ARG A 76 12.26 -7.72 -1.08
C ARG A 76 11.69 -7.72 0.33
N HIS A 77 10.89 -6.71 0.67
CA HIS A 77 10.22 -6.61 1.96
C HIS A 77 8.72 -6.45 1.77
N THR A 78 7.94 -7.12 2.60
CA THR A 78 6.49 -6.93 2.61
C THR A 78 6.12 -5.64 3.34
N PRO A 79 4.95 -5.02 3.07
CA PRO A 79 4.52 -3.84 3.80
C PRO A 79 4.48 -4.04 5.32
N ALA A 80 4.05 -5.21 5.78
CA ALA A 80 3.98 -5.58 7.19
C ALA A 80 5.38 -5.65 7.84
N GLU A 81 6.31 -6.34 7.17
CA GLU A 81 7.70 -6.45 7.60
C GLU A 81 8.37 -5.07 7.69
N VAL A 82 8.17 -4.21 6.70
CA VAL A 82 8.70 -2.84 6.73
C VAL A 82 8.14 -2.06 7.92
N THR A 83 6.84 -2.16 8.22
CA THR A 83 6.27 -1.50 9.39
C THR A 83 6.82 -2.03 10.71
N GLU A 84 7.10 -3.33 10.80
CA GLU A 84 7.67 -3.95 11.99
C GLU A 84 9.11 -3.48 12.22
N ILE A 85 9.95 -3.58 11.19
CA ILE A 85 11.34 -3.11 11.22
C ILE A 85 11.42 -1.63 11.56
N VAL A 86 10.57 -0.78 10.97
CA VAL A 86 10.57 0.65 11.28
C VAL A 86 10.10 0.90 12.71
N ARG A 87 9.13 0.13 13.24
CA ARG A 87 8.66 0.29 14.62
C ARG A 87 9.70 -0.11 15.66
N SER A 88 10.53 -1.11 15.38
CA SER A 88 11.60 -1.54 16.30
C SER A 88 12.72 -0.51 16.43
N VAL A 89 12.86 0.42 15.48
CA VAL A 89 13.85 1.50 15.56
C VAL A 89 13.44 2.54 16.62
N PRO A 90 14.37 2.98 17.49
CA PRO A 90 14.12 4.06 18.44
C PRO A 90 13.62 5.35 17.77
N ALA A 91 12.82 6.15 18.48
CA ALA A 91 12.19 7.35 17.89
C ALA A 91 13.21 8.36 17.34
N ARG A 92 14.36 8.52 18.00
CA ARG A 92 15.45 9.42 17.57
C ARG A 92 15.97 9.08 16.17
N ASP A 93 16.05 7.78 15.86
CA ASP A 93 16.62 7.24 14.63
C ASP A 93 15.55 7.11 13.51
N ARG A 94 14.31 7.55 13.79
CA ARG A 94 13.19 7.66 12.84
C ARG A 94 12.95 9.06 12.29
N SER A 95 13.86 9.99 12.56
CA SER A 95 13.69 11.42 12.23
C SER A 95 13.71 11.67 10.73
N THR A 96 14.74 11.18 10.03
CA THR A 96 14.85 11.31 8.57
C THR A 96 14.84 9.96 7.86
N MET A 97 14.55 9.99 6.56
CA MET A 97 14.63 8.79 5.71
C MET A 97 16.04 8.19 5.67
N ARG A 98 17.08 9.02 5.85
CA ARG A 98 18.47 8.56 5.88
C ARG A 98 18.78 7.86 7.20
N ASP A 99 18.37 8.42 8.32
CA ASP A 99 18.57 7.81 9.65
C ASP A 99 17.85 6.47 9.74
N MET A 100 16.61 6.41 9.24
CA MET A 100 15.88 5.16 9.13
C MET A 100 16.59 4.16 8.23
N ALA A 101 17.13 4.59 7.08
CA ALA A 101 17.85 3.70 6.18
C ALA A 101 19.11 3.12 6.83
N SER A 102 19.89 3.96 7.52
CA SER A 102 21.07 3.54 8.27
C SER A 102 20.72 2.56 9.39
N SER A 103 19.59 2.77 10.07
CA SER A 103 19.18 1.95 11.22
C SER A 103 18.49 0.63 10.83
N THR A 104 17.74 0.63 9.73
CA THR A 104 16.95 -0.54 9.27
C THR A 104 17.67 -1.38 8.21
N GLY A 105 18.72 -0.84 7.58
CA GLY A 105 19.35 -1.44 6.40
C GLY A 105 18.51 -1.39 5.12
N ILE A 106 17.31 -0.78 5.17
CA ILE A 106 16.46 -0.60 3.99
C ILE A 106 16.89 0.67 3.26
N SER A 107 17.14 0.56 1.95
CA SER A 107 17.53 1.72 1.14
C SER A 107 16.51 2.86 1.24
N VAL A 108 17.02 4.11 1.23
CA VAL A 108 16.20 5.35 1.26
C VAL A 108 15.11 5.35 0.18
N SER A 109 15.41 4.90 -1.03
CA SER A 109 14.46 4.87 -2.16
C SER A 109 13.27 3.95 -1.88
N THR A 110 13.51 2.79 -1.25
CA THR A 110 12.47 1.85 -0.85
C THR A 110 11.61 2.40 0.27
N LEU A 111 12.21 2.96 1.32
CA LEU A 111 11.45 3.61 2.39
C LEU A 111 10.59 4.77 1.84
N CYS A 112 11.11 5.57 0.90
CA CYS A 112 10.35 6.64 0.24
C CYS A 112 9.14 6.11 -0.55
N ARG A 113 9.26 4.94 -1.20
CA ARG A 113 8.13 4.27 -1.86
C ARG A 113 7.08 3.83 -0.84
N HIS A 114 7.50 3.22 0.27
CA HIS A 114 6.59 2.81 1.36
C HIS A 114 5.87 3.99 2.01
N LEU A 115 6.53 5.14 2.07
CA LEU A 115 5.93 6.38 2.54
C LEU A 115 4.90 6.93 1.55
N LYS A 116 5.19 6.91 0.24
CA LYS A 116 4.23 7.31 -0.80
C LYS A 116 3.03 6.37 -0.89
N SER A 117 3.22 5.08 -0.63
CA SER A 117 2.14 4.09 -0.61
C SER A 117 1.33 4.09 0.69
N GLY A 118 1.72 4.89 1.69
CA GLY A 118 1.03 4.98 2.99
C GLY A 118 1.32 3.83 3.96
N THR A 119 2.29 2.96 3.64
CA THR A 119 2.74 1.90 4.56
C THR A 119 3.42 2.49 5.79
N ILE A 120 4.22 3.54 5.60
CA ILE A 120 4.80 4.34 6.67
C ILE A 120 4.16 5.73 6.58
N ASN A 121 3.80 6.32 7.71
CA ASN A 121 3.23 7.67 7.75
C ASN A 121 4.12 8.63 8.53
N ARG A 122 4.27 9.85 8.01
CA ARG A 122 4.91 10.93 8.76
C ARG A 122 4.00 11.36 9.90
N ARG A 123 4.57 11.44 11.10
CA ARG A 123 3.89 11.98 12.28
C ARG A 123 4.62 13.26 12.66
N SER A 124 3.94 14.38 12.48
CA SER A 124 4.34 15.66 13.06
C SER A 124 3.35 15.99 14.18
N SER A 125 3.81 16.02 15.43
CA SER A 125 3.06 16.70 16.47
C SER A 125 3.34 18.19 16.35
N ARG A 126 2.30 19.02 16.24
CA ARG A 126 2.46 20.46 16.44
C ARG A 126 2.77 20.65 17.93
N LEU A 127 4.04 20.76 18.27
CA LEU A 127 4.44 21.10 19.63
C LEU A 127 3.81 22.46 19.92
N LYS A 128 3.04 22.54 21.03
CA LYS A 128 2.58 23.83 21.54
C LYS A 128 3.82 24.72 21.79
N PRO A 129 3.68 26.06 21.74
CA PRO A 129 4.79 26.95 22.08
C PRO A 129 5.41 26.52 23.40
N LEU A 130 6.74 26.62 23.49
CA LEU A 130 7.48 26.29 24.69
C LEU A 130 6.88 27.06 25.85
N LEU A 131 6.37 26.34 26.85
CA LEU A 131 5.79 26.96 28.04
C LEU A 131 6.94 27.45 28.91
N THR A 132 6.93 28.72 29.26
CA THR A 132 7.72 29.24 30.38
C THR A 132 7.25 28.58 31.67
N ASP A 133 8.09 28.56 32.70
CA ASP A 133 7.71 27.96 33.97
C ASP A 133 6.49 28.65 34.58
N SER A 134 6.36 29.98 34.45
CA SER A 134 5.16 30.74 34.83
C SER A 134 3.90 30.18 34.16
N ASN A 135 3.94 29.98 32.84
CA ASN A 135 2.81 29.44 32.08
C ASN A 135 2.47 27.99 32.49
N LYS A 136 3.45 27.20 32.95
CA LYS A 136 3.19 25.85 33.49
C LYS A 136 2.43 25.95 34.82
N PHE A 137 2.85 26.84 35.72
CA PHE A 137 2.20 27.05 37.02
C PHE A 137 0.76 27.54 36.86
N GLU A 138 0.51 28.54 36.01
CA GLU A 138 -0.85 29.04 35.74
C GLU A 138 -1.75 27.94 35.18
N ARG A 139 -1.24 27.12 34.25
CA ARG A 139 -2.01 26.00 33.69
C ARG A 139 -2.34 24.94 34.75
N LEU A 140 -1.40 24.64 35.64
CA LEU A 140 -1.65 23.71 36.75
C LEU A 140 -2.70 24.26 37.72
N ALA A 141 -2.64 25.56 38.05
CA ALA A 141 -3.64 26.23 38.89
C ALA A 141 -5.03 26.20 38.24
N PHE A 142 -5.12 26.52 36.95
CA PHE A 142 -6.36 26.44 36.18
C PHE A 142 -6.93 25.01 36.18
N CYS A 143 -6.11 23.99 35.89
CA CYS A 143 -6.57 22.60 35.91
C CYS A 143 -7.04 22.19 37.31
N ARG A 144 -6.32 22.54 38.38
CA ARG A 144 -6.75 22.23 39.76
C ARG A 144 -8.09 22.86 40.13
N ALA A 145 -8.36 24.07 39.66
CA ALA A 145 -9.62 24.76 39.93
C ALA A 145 -10.83 24.18 39.17
N HIS A 146 -10.60 23.45 38.06
CA HIS A 146 -11.66 23.00 37.15
C HIS A 146 -11.76 21.48 37.00
N VAL A 147 -10.80 20.73 37.53
CA VAL A 147 -10.89 19.27 37.63
C VAL A 147 -11.46 18.94 39.00
N ASN A 148 -12.73 18.52 39.04
CA ASN A 148 -13.32 17.94 40.24
C ASN A 148 -12.79 16.51 40.36
N ILE A 149 -11.63 16.37 41.00
CA ILE A 149 -11.05 15.08 41.31
C ILE A 149 -11.98 14.46 42.36
N GLN A 150 -12.87 13.56 41.95
CA GLN A 150 -13.45 12.60 42.88
C GLN A 150 -12.25 11.87 43.49
N LEU A 151 -11.89 12.22 44.72
CA LEU A 151 -10.71 11.70 45.43
C LEU A 151 -10.64 10.16 45.36
N ASP A 152 -11.81 9.52 45.29
CA ASP A 152 -12.00 8.09 45.11
C ASP A 152 -11.31 7.54 43.84
N ALA A 153 -11.41 8.23 42.69
CA ALA A 153 -10.81 7.77 41.44
C ALA A 153 -9.27 7.90 41.41
N MET A 154 -8.72 8.89 42.13
CA MET A 154 -7.26 9.03 42.31
C MET A 154 -6.74 7.99 43.30
N ASN A 155 -7.46 7.76 44.39
CA ASN A 155 -7.10 6.74 45.39
C ASN A 155 -7.15 5.34 44.81
N ASP A 156 -8.12 5.01 43.94
CA ASP A 156 -8.16 3.75 43.20
C ASP A 156 -6.93 3.58 42.30
N TYR A 157 -6.55 4.61 41.55
CA TYR A 157 -5.37 4.58 40.68
C TYR A 157 -4.06 4.42 41.46
N LEU A 158 -3.93 5.10 42.61
CA LEU A 158 -2.76 5.02 43.49
C LEU A 158 -2.71 3.71 44.31
N SER A 159 -3.85 3.05 44.51
CA SER A 159 -3.96 1.78 45.26
C SER A 159 -3.72 0.54 44.38
N THR A 160 -3.73 0.68 43.06
CA THR A 160 -3.35 -0.42 42.14
C THR A 160 -1.86 -0.79 42.30
N PRO A 161 -1.52 -2.00 42.78
CA PRO A 161 -0.12 -2.41 42.90
C PRO A 161 0.43 -2.70 41.51
N GLY A 162 1.31 -1.82 41.02
CA GLY A 162 1.98 -1.98 39.72
C GLY A 162 2.37 -0.68 39.01
N SER A 163 1.83 0.46 39.43
CA SER A 163 2.19 1.78 38.86
C SER A 163 2.96 2.63 39.87
N SER A 164 4.13 2.18 40.31
CA SER A 164 5.12 3.10 40.89
C SER A 164 5.74 3.92 39.74
N PRO A 165 5.59 5.25 39.71
CA PRO A 165 6.37 6.07 38.79
C PRO A 165 7.83 5.93 39.24
N GLY A 166 8.70 5.51 38.31
CA GLY A 166 10.12 5.37 38.57
C GLY A 166 10.67 6.61 39.26
N ARG A 167 11.28 6.40 40.43
CA ARG A 167 12.07 7.40 41.14
C ARG A 167 13.10 7.98 40.17
N VAL A 168 12.95 9.25 39.80
CA VAL A 168 14.01 9.99 39.13
C VAL A 168 14.99 10.38 40.22
N GLU A 169 16.11 9.66 40.30
CA GLU A 169 17.23 10.01 41.18
C GLU A 169 17.75 11.41 40.79
N PRO A 170 18.02 12.32 41.74
CA PRO A 170 18.59 13.61 41.45
C PRO A 170 19.98 13.45 40.82
N PHE A 171 20.26 14.22 39.77
CA PHE A 171 21.61 14.31 39.21
C PHE A 171 22.58 14.88 40.27
N PRO A 172 23.80 14.33 40.40
CA PRO A 172 24.79 14.85 41.33
C PRO A 172 25.30 16.20 40.83
N GLU A 173 25.36 17.18 41.73
CA GLU A 173 26.08 18.43 41.50
C GLU A 173 27.58 18.15 41.44
N ASN A 174 28.20 18.57 40.33
CA ASN A 174 29.61 18.92 40.22
C ASN A 174 29.72 20.11 39.26
#